data_AF-A0AAV9JHS9-F1
#
_entry.id   AF-A0AAV9JHS9-F1
#
_cell.length_a   1.000
_cell.length_b   1.000
_cell.length_c   1.000
_cell.angle_alpha   90.00
_cell.angle_beta   90.00
_cell.angle_gamma   90.00
#
_symmetry.space_group_name_H-M   'P 1'
#
loop_
_entity.id
_entity.type
_entity.pdbx_description
1 polymer ?
#
loop_
_entity_poly.entity_id
_entity_poly.type
_entity_poly.pdbx_seq_one_letter_code
_entity_poly.pdbx_strand_id
1 'polypeptide(L)'
;MDLSIGRGRGPRPPSRLPTELSSVLLALEKLEKLTFVLPEYHTQRFRKAFEGLAVSLRTVRSLVLGPHTEWIVAMCPNVASISTHEGRWLHSNVDGDHQHRHDYDLIRAAGQAKKLQHFEVRTWWRHDLFNAMLAATPKNGMVAAMAQIPSIGLPRGTLRGGGVPKTLGLLARFPNLRRLVVHQAADLAYLEHKVAHNWPNDDVETHRGGRQEAAAESLFTQCAHLCELWVGTQTKAIPSRFEDGTVDEVFWSFGHALDLRDGSVPGSRVRMAERQKSPLQTRETKVYEDVGGRLRTVMVQVPISNVHHVYTKIGES
;
A
#
# COMPACT_ATOMS: atom_id res chain seq x y z
N MET A 1 17.81 34.35 -12.12
CA MET A 1 17.10 33.66 -13.22
C MET A 1 16.36 32.50 -12.61
N ASP A 2 15.08 32.72 -12.29
CA ASP A 2 14.18 31.67 -11.81
C ASP A 2 13.77 30.79 -12.99
N LEU A 3 14.40 29.63 -13.13
CA LEU A 3 13.87 28.56 -13.95
C LEU A 3 12.75 27.87 -13.16
N SER A 4 11.61 28.55 -13.03
CA SER A 4 10.37 27.86 -12.74
C SER A 4 10.11 26.93 -13.92
N ILE A 5 10.55 25.67 -13.82
CA ILE A 5 10.16 24.60 -14.73
C ILE A 5 8.64 24.58 -14.67
N GLY A 6 8.00 25.21 -15.66
CA GLY A 6 6.57 25.25 -15.79
C GLY A 6 6.10 23.81 -15.71
N ARG A 7 5.34 23.48 -14.65
CA ARG A 7 4.80 22.15 -14.40
C ARG A 7 3.78 21.86 -15.50
N GLY A 8 4.31 21.48 -16.67
CA GLY A 8 3.54 21.27 -17.88
C GLY A 8 2.54 20.17 -17.60
N ARG A 9 1.26 20.48 -17.78
CA ARG A 9 0.22 19.45 -17.89
C ARG A 9 0.69 18.54 -19.02
N GLY A 10 1.03 17.29 -18.70
CA GLY A 10 1.43 16.33 -19.72
C GLY A 10 0.35 16.22 -20.81
N PRO A 11 0.70 15.70 -22.00
CA PRO A 11 -0.22 15.60 -23.12
C PRO A 11 -1.52 14.92 -22.69
N ARG A 12 -2.66 15.46 -23.13
CA ARG A 12 -3.96 14.85 -22.83
C ARG A 12 -4.06 13.49 -23.54
N PRO A 13 -4.45 12.41 -22.85
CA PRO A 13 -4.66 11.12 -23.48
C PRO A 13 -5.81 11.22 -24.48
N PRO A 14 -5.82 10.34 -25.50
CA PRO A 14 -6.93 10.21 -26.43
C PRO A 14 -8.27 10.12 -25.69
N SER A 15 -9.31 10.71 -26.26
CA SER A 15 -10.59 10.84 -25.55
C SER A 15 -11.31 9.53 -25.29
N ARG A 16 -11.03 8.53 -26.11
CA ARG A 16 -11.59 7.18 -26.01
C ARG A 16 -10.85 6.30 -25.02
N LEU A 17 -9.61 6.64 -24.64
CA LEU A 17 -8.76 5.79 -23.79
C LEU A 17 -9.45 5.39 -22.47
N PRO A 18 -10.12 6.28 -21.71
CA PRO A 18 -10.79 5.85 -20.49
C PRO A 18 -11.87 4.79 -20.71
N THR A 19 -12.68 4.97 -21.76
CA THR A 19 -13.77 4.06 -22.14
C THR A 19 -13.23 2.73 -22.65
N GLU A 20 -12.25 2.76 -23.54
CA GLU A 20 -11.59 1.56 -24.07
C GLU A 20 -10.91 0.76 -22.95
N LEU A 21 -10.21 1.44 -22.04
CA LEU A 21 -9.58 0.78 -20.90
C LEU A 21 -10.60 0.10 -19.99
N SER A 22 -11.74 0.75 -19.68
CA SER A 22 -12.78 0.11 -18.88
C SER A 22 -13.36 -1.13 -19.56
N SER A 23 -13.55 -1.10 -20.88
CA SER A 23 -14.01 -2.27 -21.64
C SER A 23 -13.01 -3.41 -21.57
N VAL A 24 -11.71 -3.12 -21.71
CA VAL A 24 -10.65 -4.13 -21.57
C VAL A 24 -10.65 -4.72 -20.15
N LEU A 25 -10.72 -3.89 -19.11
CA LEU A 25 -10.72 -4.38 -17.72
C LEU A 25 -11.95 -5.25 -17.42
N LEU A 26 -13.12 -4.95 -18.00
CA LEU A 26 -14.32 -5.78 -17.86
C LEU A 26 -14.21 -7.13 -18.58
N ALA A 27 -13.47 -7.19 -19.69
CA ALA A 27 -13.24 -8.45 -20.42
C ALA A 27 -12.26 -9.39 -19.70
N LEU A 28 -11.48 -8.89 -18.73
CA LEU A 28 -10.53 -9.68 -17.96
C LEU A 28 -11.20 -10.36 -16.77
N GLU A 29 -12.03 -11.38 -17.04
CA GLU A 29 -12.81 -12.09 -16.03
C GLU A 29 -11.96 -12.72 -14.91
N LYS A 30 -10.68 -12.98 -15.15
CA LYS A 30 -9.74 -13.62 -14.20
C LYS A 30 -8.75 -12.64 -13.56
N LEU A 31 -8.99 -11.33 -13.68
CA LEU A 31 -8.11 -10.32 -13.11
C LEU A 31 -8.17 -10.33 -11.58
N GLU A 32 -7.12 -10.81 -10.92
CA GLU A 32 -7.04 -10.88 -9.46
C GLU A 32 -6.30 -9.68 -8.85
N LYS A 33 -5.36 -9.08 -9.60
CA LYS A 33 -4.53 -7.96 -9.14
C LYS A 33 -4.53 -6.83 -10.15
N LEU A 34 -4.83 -5.62 -9.67
CA LEU A 34 -4.84 -4.41 -10.49
C LEU A 34 -3.95 -3.35 -9.85
N THR A 35 -2.91 -2.95 -10.58
CA THR A 35 -2.17 -1.72 -10.29
C THR A 35 -2.72 -0.62 -11.18
N PHE A 36 -3.31 0.41 -10.57
CA PHE A 36 -3.97 1.50 -11.27
C PHE A 36 -3.35 2.83 -10.88
N VAL A 37 -2.49 3.36 -11.76
CA VAL A 37 -1.73 4.59 -11.50
C VAL A 37 -1.90 5.55 -12.68
N LEU A 38 -2.54 6.68 -12.39
CA LEU A 38 -2.78 7.75 -13.36
C LEU A 38 -2.03 9.03 -12.97
N PRO A 39 -1.67 9.88 -13.93
CA PRO A 39 -1.39 11.27 -13.64
C PRO A 39 -2.61 11.96 -13.03
N GLU A 40 -2.38 12.78 -12.00
CA GLU A 40 -3.44 13.36 -11.15
C GLU A 40 -4.49 14.14 -11.94
N TYR A 41 -4.04 14.88 -12.96
CA TYR A 41 -4.90 15.69 -13.83
C TYR A 41 -5.79 14.85 -14.78
N HIS A 42 -5.66 13.52 -14.78
CA HIS A 42 -6.51 12.61 -15.55
C HIS A 42 -7.50 11.82 -14.69
N THR A 43 -7.32 11.76 -13.37
CA THR A 43 -8.12 10.89 -12.49
C THR A 43 -9.60 11.16 -12.62
N GLN A 44 -10.01 12.44 -12.62
CA GLN A 44 -11.43 12.82 -12.74
C GLN A 44 -12.07 12.39 -14.07
N ARG A 45 -11.29 12.40 -15.17
CA ARG A 45 -11.80 11.96 -16.47
C ARG A 45 -12.03 10.45 -16.49
N PHE A 46 -11.06 9.69 -15.98
CA PHE A 46 -11.17 8.23 -15.87
C PHE A 46 -12.31 7.84 -14.94
N ARG A 47 -12.43 8.50 -13.79
CA ARG A 47 -13.54 8.32 -12.85
C ARG A 47 -14.90 8.44 -13.53
N LYS A 48 -15.15 9.56 -14.22
CA LYS A 48 -16.43 9.77 -14.93
C LYS A 48 -16.73 8.68 -15.97
N ALA A 49 -15.72 8.25 -16.72
CA ALA A 49 -15.90 7.20 -17.72
C ALA A 49 -16.23 5.85 -17.08
N PHE A 50 -15.52 5.47 -16.02
CA PHE A 50 -15.74 4.21 -15.32
C PHE A 50 -17.08 4.19 -14.57
N GLU A 51 -17.45 5.31 -13.93
CA GLU A 51 -18.76 5.47 -13.28
C GLU A 51 -19.90 5.41 -14.31
N GLY A 52 -19.75 6.07 -15.47
CA GLY A 52 -20.76 6.07 -16.54
C GLY A 52 -21.00 4.69 -17.17
N LEU A 53 -20.02 3.78 -17.10
CA LEU A 53 -20.12 2.41 -17.58
C LEU A 53 -20.48 1.40 -16.49
N ALA A 54 -20.74 1.87 -15.26
CA ALA A 54 -21.04 1.02 -14.10
C ALA A 54 -20.03 -0.12 -13.91
N VAL A 55 -18.74 0.18 -14.10
CA VAL A 55 -17.66 -0.82 -14.06
C VAL A 55 -17.67 -1.55 -12.72
N SER A 56 -17.65 -2.89 -12.78
CA SER A 56 -17.56 -3.76 -11.60
C SER A 56 -16.49 -4.84 -11.82
N LEU A 57 -15.37 -4.72 -11.11
CA LEU A 57 -14.21 -5.62 -11.19
C LEU A 57 -14.26 -6.63 -10.02
N ARG A 58 -15.21 -7.57 -10.10
CA ARG A 58 -15.53 -8.49 -8.99
C ARG A 58 -14.42 -9.49 -8.68
N THR A 59 -13.53 -9.78 -9.61
CA THR A 59 -12.45 -10.77 -9.40
C THR A 59 -11.19 -10.16 -8.79
N VAL A 60 -11.08 -8.83 -8.79
CA VAL A 60 -9.93 -8.13 -8.21
C VAL A 60 -9.94 -8.25 -6.69
N ARG A 61 -8.85 -8.81 -6.16
CA ARG A 61 -8.58 -8.99 -4.72
C ARG A 61 -7.46 -8.10 -4.21
N SER A 62 -6.52 -7.70 -5.07
CA SER A 62 -5.39 -6.83 -4.71
C SER A 62 -5.38 -5.57 -5.57
N LEU A 63 -5.36 -4.41 -4.92
CA LEU A 63 -5.29 -3.10 -5.55
C LEU A 63 -4.02 -2.38 -5.16
N VAL A 64 -3.31 -1.84 -6.16
CA VAL A 64 -2.22 -0.89 -5.96
C VAL A 64 -2.61 0.43 -6.62
N LEU A 65 -2.72 1.50 -5.83
CA LEU A 65 -3.31 2.77 -6.29
C LEU A 65 -2.27 3.90 -6.38
N GLY A 66 -2.48 4.80 -7.33
CA GLY A 66 -1.81 6.10 -7.37
C GLY A 66 -2.62 7.19 -6.64
N PRO A 67 -2.06 8.39 -6.43
CA PRO A 67 -2.80 9.52 -5.88
C PRO A 67 -4.12 9.77 -6.60
N HIS A 68 -5.17 10.10 -5.86
CA HIS A 68 -6.50 10.48 -6.37
C HIS A 68 -7.20 9.40 -7.22
N THR A 69 -6.81 8.12 -7.07
CA THR A 69 -7.47 6.96 -7.72
C THR A 69 -8.25 6.07 -6.75
N GLU A 70 -8.51 6.54 -5.53
CA GLU A 70 -9.25 5.82 -4.49
C GLU A 70 -10.69 5.45 -4.89
N TRP A 71 -11.28 6.15 -5.84
CA TRP A 71 -12.61 5.85 -6.39
C TRP A 71 -12.69 4.45 -7.04
N ILE A 72 -11.57 3.86 -7.48
CA ILE A 72 -11.50 2.48 -8.00
C ILE A 72 -11.94 1.47 -6.94
N VAL A 73 -11.72 1.75 -5.64
CA VAL A 73 -12.06 0.82 -4.54
C VAL A 73 -13.55 0.45 -4.58
N ALA A 74 -14.43 1.40 -4.91
CA ALA A 74 -15.87 1.16 -5.00
C ALA A 74 -16.25 0.19 -6.15
N MET A 75 -15.40 0.04 -7.15
CA MET A 75 -15.60 -0.84 -8.31
C MET A 75 -15.09 -2.27 -8.04
N CYS A 76 -14.36 -2.50 -6.94
CA CYS A 76 -13.76 -3.78 -6.58
C CYS A 76 -14.39 -4.34 -5.28
N PRO A 77 -15.62 -4.89 -5.33
CA PRO A 77 -16.37 -5.29 -4.13
C PRO A 77 -15.72 -6.44 -3.32
N ASN A 78 -14.78 -7.16 -3.94
CA ASN A 78 -14.06 -8.28 -3.33
C ASN A 78 -12.60 -7.97 -2.98
N VAL A 79 -12.21 -6.69 -2.98
CA VAL A 79 -10.83 -6.31 -2.64
C VAL A 79 -10.52 -6.72 -1.20
N ALA A 80 -9.41 -7.44 -1.04
CA ALA A 80 -8.87 -7.93 0.22
C ALA A 80 -7.55 -7.24 0.59
N SER A 81 -6.83 -6.69 -0.38
CA SER A 81 -5.57 -5.99 -0.17
C SER A 81 -5.57 -4.68 -0.93
N ILE A 82 -5.28 -3.58 -0.24
CA ILE A 82 -5.08 -2.26 -0.84
C ILE A 82 -3.69 -1.78 -0.44
N SER A 83 -2.88 -1.42 -1.43
CA SER A 83 -1.61 -0.73 -1.23
C SER A 83 -1.45 0.49 -2.13
N THR A 84 -0.46 1.33 -1.86
CA THR A 84 -0.17 2.53 -2.67
C THR A 84 1.11 2.37 -3.47
N HIS A 85 1.15 2.92 -4.68
CA HIS A 85 2.31 2.85 -5.55
C HIS A 85 3.49 3.66 -5.01
N GLU A 86 4.59 2.96 -4.72
CA GLU A 86 5.77 3.47 -4.03
C GLU A 86 6.34 4.79 -4.60
N GLY A 87 6.42 4.93 -5.92
CA GLY A 87 7.11 6.08 -6.55
C GLY A 87 6.28 7.35 -6.72
N ARG A 88 4.96 7.33 -6.49
CA ARG A 88 4.08 8.46 -6.87
C ARG A 88 3.16 8.96 -5.77
N TRP A 89 2.90 8.16 -4.73
CA TRP A 89 1.95 8.53 -3.69
C TRP A 89 2.33 9.83 -2.96
N LEU A 90 3.56 9.88 -2.41
CA LEU A 90 4.08 11.01 -1.62
C LEU A 90 4.34 12.31 -2.42
N HIS A 91 4.27 12.27 -3.76
CA HIS A 91 4.63 13.40 -4.61
C HIS A 91 3.41 14.03 -5.28
N SER A 92 2.25 13.98 -4.60
CA SER A 92 1.05 14.63 -5.09
C SER A 92 1.23 16.15 -5.17
N ASN A 93 0.93 16.73 -6.33
CA ASN A 93 1.21 18.15 -6.62
C ASN A 93 -0.04 19.03 -6.60
N VAL A 94 -1.23 18.46 -6.39
CA VAL A 94 -2.52 19.16 -6.59
C VAL A 94 -2.80 20.19 -5.48
N ASP A 95 -2.31 19.99 -4.25
CA ASP A 95 -2.89 20.68 -3.07
C ASP A 95 -1.94 21.59 -2.25
N GLY A 96 -0.73 21.91 -2.71
CA GLY A 96 0.20 22.76 -1.95
C GLY A 96 0.48 22.20 -0.54
N ASP A 97 0.54 23.05 0.50
CA ASP A 97 0.79 22.67 1.92
C ASP A 97 -0.33 21.83 2.58
N HIS A 98 -1.43 21.51 1.87
CA HIS A 98 -2.53 20.69 2.39
C HIS A 98 -2.37 19.18 2.05
N GLN A 99 -1.12 18.69 2.17
CA GLN A 99 -0.52 17.53 1.49
C GLN A 99 -1.14 16.12 1.66
N HIS A 100 -2.27 15.94 2.34
CA HIS A 100 -2.73 14.58 2.72
C HIS A 100 -4.20 14.28 2.41
N ARG A 101 -4.91 15.13 1.67
CA ARG A 101 -6.34 14.88 1.36
C ARG A 101 -6.58 13.51 0.72
N HIS A 102 -5.72 13.13 -0.22
CA HIS A 102 -5.78 11.83 -0.90
C HIS A 102 -5.56 10.64 0.06
N ASP A 103 -4.83 10.81 1.16
CA ASP A 103 -4.69 9.79 2.21
C ASP A 103 -6.03 9.56 2.93
N TYR A 104 -6.71 10.64 3.34
CA TYR A 104 -8.04 10.53 3.97
C TYR A 104 -9.08 9.96 3.02
N ASP A 105 -9.05 10.40 1.76
CA ASP A 105 -9.97 9.92 0.74
C ASP A 105 -9.76 8.41 0.51
N LEU A 106 -8.49 7.93 0.48
CA LEU A 106 -8.17 6.51 0.41
C LEU A 106 -8.61 5.74 1.67
N ILE A 107 -8.31 6.23 2.87
CA ILE A 107 -8.72 5.59 4.13
C ILE A 107 -10.24 5.43 4.18
N ARG A 108 -10.97 6.47 3.79
CA ARG A 108 -12.43 6.45 3.73
C ARG A 108 -12.94 5.45 2.69
N ALA A 109 -12.32 5.39 1.50
CA ALA A 109 -12.69 4.43 0.46
C ALA A 109 -12.41 2.99 0.91
N ALA A 110 -11.24 2.74 1.50
CA ALA A 110 -10.86 1.45 2.08
C ALA A 110 -11.81 1.01 3.20
N GLY A 111 -12.29 1.94 4.04
CA GLY A 111 -13.30 1.63 5.06
C GLY A 111 -14.67 1.23 4.54
N GLN A 112 -14.93 1.38 3.23
CA GLN A 112 -16.13 0.81 2.59
C GLN A 112 -15.89 -0.60 2.02
N ALA A 113 -14.64 -1.06 1.95
CA ALA A 113 -14.30 -2.38 1.42
C ALA A 113 -14.52 -3.48 2.46
N LYS A 114 -15.66 -4.18 2.35
CA LYS A 114 -16.12 -5.18 3.34
C LYS A 114 -15.21 -6.40 3.50
N LYS A 115 -14.38 -6.71 2.50
CA LYS A 115 -13.48 -7.87 2.50
C LYS A 115 -12.03 -7.50 2.76
N LEU A 116 -11.75 -6.24 3.12
CA LEU A 116 -10.40 -5.75 3.29
C LEU A 116 -9.70 -6.48 4.45
N GLN A 117 -8.55 -7.07 4.16
CA GLN A 117 -7.71 -7.80 5.10
C GLN A 117 -6.34 -7.12 5.28
N HIS A 118 -5.89 -6.39 4.27
CA HIS A 118 -4.60 -5.69 4.31
C HIS A 118 -4.71 -4.28 3.75
N PHE A 119 -4.15 -3.32 4.48
CA PHE A 119 -4.07 -1.93 4.08
C PHE A 119 -2.66 -1.41 4.27
N GLU A 120 -2.07 -0.93 3.19
CA GLU A 120 -0.70 -0.43 3.16
C GLU A 120 -0.68 0.95 2.49
N VAL A 121 -0.24 1.99 3.20
CA VAL A 121 -0.17 3.34 2.63
C VAL A 121 1.20 3.94 2.86
N ARG A 122 1.82 4.36 1.76
CA ARG A 122 3.07 5.11 1.76
C ARG A 122 2.78 6.59 1.96
N THR A 123 2.55 6.96 3.21
CA THR A 123 2.33 8.35 3.63
C THR A 123 3.20 8.70 4.82
N TRP A 124 3.25 9.98 5.18
CA TRP A 124 3.78 10.39 6.47
C TRP A 124 2.73 10.13 7.52
N TRP A 125 2.88 9.02 8.23
CA TRP A 125 1.91 8.59 9.23
C TRP A 125 1.84 9.58 10.38
N ARG A 126 0.62 10.01 10.68
CA ARG A 126 0.27 10.95 11.73
C ARG A 126 -0.90 10.39 12.53
N HIS A 127 -1.06 10.87 13.75
CA HIS A 127 -2.15 10.42 14.62
C HIS A 127 -3.55 10.66 14.06
N ASP A 128 -3.73 11.72 13.28
CA ASP A 128 -5.00 12.02 12.63
C ASP A 128 -5.38 10.98 11.56
N LEU A 129 -4.41 10.40 10.85
CA LEU A 129 -4.64 9.32 9.89
C LEU A 129 -5.04 8.01 10.58
N PHE A 130 -4.39 7.65 11.70
CA PHE A 130 -4.83 6.51 12.51
C PHE A 130 -6.24 6.71 13.07
N ASN A 131 -6.55 7.92 13.57
CA ASN A 131 -7.89 8.24 14.01
C ASN A 131 -8.90 8.19 12.85
N ALA A 132 -8.52 8.64 11.65
CA ALA A 132 -9.36 8.51 10.47
C ALA A 132 -9.62 7.04 10.11
N MET A 133 -8.63 6.16 10.22
CA MET A 133 -8.82 4.71 10.04
C MET A 133 -9.79 4.15 11.09
N LEU A 134 -9.61 4.48 12.36
CA LEU A 134 -10.48 4.02 13.44
C LEU A 134 -11.93 4.56 13.29
N ALA A 135 -12.08 5.77 12.76
CA ALA A 135 -13.36 6.42 12.52
C ALA A 135 -14.02 6.05 11.17
N ALA A 136 -13.31 5.35 10.28
CA ALA A 136 -13.83 4.96 8.98
C ALA A 136 -14.89 3.86 9.12
N THR A 137 -16.11 4.26 9.45
CA THR A 137 -17.27 3.39 9.56
C THR A 137 -17.96 3.20 8.21
N PRO A 138 -18.37 1.97 7.89
CA PRO A 138 -19.38 1.75 6.87
C PRO A 138 -20.65 2.54 7.20
N LYS A 139 -21.30 3.13 6.19
CA LYS A 139 -22.50 3.98 6.38
C LYS A 139 -23.68 3.27 7.08
N ASN A 140 -23.66 1.95 7.19
CA ASN A 140 -24.73 1.14 7.78
C ASN A 140 -24.58 0.91 9.30
N GLY A 141 -23.74 1.69 9.99
CA GLY A 141 -23.60 1.60 11.45
C GLY A 141 -22.87 0.35 11.95
N MET A 142 -22.27 -0.43 11.06
CA MET A 142 -21.38 -1.52 11.46
C MET A 142 -20.05 -0.97 12.00
N VAL A 143 -19.37 -1.78 12.82
CA VAL A 143 -18.03 -1.50 13.32
C VAL A 143 -17.13 -1.04 12.18
N ALA A 144 -16.29 -0.03 12.43
CA ALA A 144 -15.37 0.50 11.44
C ALA A 144 -14.57 -0.62 10.79
N ALA A 145 -14.82 -0.89 9.50
CA ALA A 145 -14.21 -2.01 8.77
C ALA A 145 -12.68 -1.93 8.83
N MET A 146 -12.15 -0.70 8.80
CA MET A 146 -10.73 -0.42 8.99
C MET A 146 -10.21 -0.77 10.39
N ALA A 147 -11.01 -0.59 11.46
CA ALA A 147 -10.60 -0.97 12.81
C ALA A 147 -10.48 -2.50 12.98
N GLN A 148 -11.19 -3.25 12.14
CA GLN A 148 -11.20 -4.71 12.14
C GLN A 148 -10.11 -5.32 11.23
N ILE A 149 -9.24 -4.51 10.64
CA ILE A 149 -8.26 -4.99 9.67
C ILE A 149 -7.15 -5.80 10.35
N PRO A 150 -6.80 -6.99 9.83
CA PRO A 150 -5.79 -7.83 10.45
C PRO A 150 -4.35 -7.47 10.09
N SER A 151 -4.12 -6.68 9.03
CA SER A 151 -2.79 -6.37 8.56
C SER A 151 -2.66 -4.91 8.12
N ILE A 152 -1.76 -4.16 8.75
CA ILE A 152 -1.44 -2.77 8.40
C ILE A 152 0.02 -2.67 7.94
N GLY A 153 0.25 -1.98 6.83
CA GLY A 153 1.58 -1.63 6.35
C GLY A 153 1.85 -0.13 6.37
N LEU A 154 3.00 0.25 6.92
CA LEU A 154 3.49 1.62 7.07
C LEU A 154 4.78 1.85 6.24
N PRO A 155 4.76 1.67 4.91
CA PRO A 155 5.96 1.73 4.09
C PRO A 155 6.50 3.16 4.01
N ARG A 156 7.79 3.35 4.30
CA ARG A 156 8.56 4.60 4.14
C ARG A 156 7.89 5.82 4.78
N GLY A 157 7.03 5.59 5.77
CA GLY A 157 6.31 6.63 6.45
C GLY A 157 6.96 6.93 7.79
N THR A 158 7.59 8.10 7.89
CA THR A 158 8.02 8.61 9.19
C THR A 158 6.79 8.87 10.03
N LEU A 159 6.71 8.28 11.22
CA LEU A 159 5.71 8.61 12.22
C LEU A 159 5.97 10.05 12.70
N ARG A 160 5.11 10.99 12.30
CA ARG A 160 5.23 12.42 12.65
C ARG A 160 4.20 12.83 13.70
N GLY A 161 4.63 13.70 14.61
CA GLY A 161 3.71 14.56 15.38
C GLY A 161 3.05 13.90 16.60
N GLY A 162 3.81 13.18 17.43
CA GLY A 162 3.15 12.37 18.43
C GLY A 162 3.89 11.79 19.61
N GLY A 163 5.19 11.54 19.44
CA GLY A 163 5.83 10.55 20.29
C GLY A 163 5.16 9.19 20.17
N VAL A 164 5.78 8.23 20.80
CA VAL A 164 5.56 6.84 20.49
C VAL A 164 4.42 6.23 21.27
N PRO A 165 4.34 6.44 22.60
CA PRO A 165 3.29 5.83 23.39
C PRO A 165 1.89 6.14 22.81
N LYS A 166 1.74 7.30 22.18
CA LYS A 166 0.49 7.68 21.52
C LYS A 166 0.23 6.92 20.21
N THR A 167 1.24 6.63 19.39
CA THR A 167 1.07 5.79 18.19
C THR A 167 0.78 4.34 18.60
N LEU A 168 1.49 3.81 19.60
CA LEU A 168 1.25 2.46 20.12
C LEU A 168 -0.15 2.33 20.72
N GLY A 169 -0.57 3.31 21.52
CA GLY A 169 -1.94 3.37 22.04
C GLY A 169 -3.02 3.49 20.94
N LEU A 170 -2.70 4.05 19.78
CA LEU A 170 -3.61 4.04 18.62
C LEU A 170 -3.64 2.68 17.92
N LEU A 171 -2.48 2.02 17.73
CA LEU A 171 -2.39 0.68 17.14
C LEU A 171 -3.07 -0.38 18.02
N ALA A 172 -2.98 -0.26 19.35
CA ALA A 172 -3.66 -1.12 20.30
C ALA A 172 -5.20 -1.08 20.19
N ARG A 173 -5.75 -0.02 19.59
CA ARG A 173 -7.21 0.12 19.36
C ARG A 173 -7.71 -0.68 18.14
N PHE A 174 -6.85 -1.38 17.41
CA PHE A 174 -7.23 -2.28 16.33
C PHE A 174 -7.34 -3.71 16.88
N PRO A 175 -8.51 -4.18 17.32
CA PRO A 175 -8.67 -5.45 18.04
C PRO A 175 -8.30 -6.68 17.21
N ASN A 176 -8.27 -6.57 15.88
CA ASN A 176 -7.90 -7.69 15.01
C ASN A 176 -6.51 -7.54 14.42
N LEU A 177 -5.73 -6.51 14.76
CA LEU A 177 -4.42 -6.29 14.15
C LEU A 177 -3.45 -7.41 14.54
N ARG A 178 -3.22 -8.33 13.60
CA ARG A 178 -2.32 -9.48 13.77
C ARG A 178 -0.97 -9.27 13.13
N ARG A 179 -0.91 -8.42 12.11
CA ARG A 179 0.32 -8.14 11.37
C ARG A 179 0.54 -6.64 11.21
N LEU A 180 1.75 -6.20 11.55
CA LEU A 180 2.21 -4.84 11.29
C LEU A 180 3.46 -4.91 10.41
N VAL A 181 3.49 -4.13 9.33
CA VAL A 181 4.65 -4.00 8.45
C VAL A 181 5.17 -2.57 8.58
N VAL A 182 6.45 -2.41 8.90
CA VAL A 182 7.17 -1.13 8.94
C VAL A 182 8.36 -1.20 7.99
N HIS A 183 8.79 -0.07 7.43
CA HIS A 183 9.79 -0.11 6.36
C HIS A 183 11.23 -0.27 6.85
N GLN A 184 11.59 0.39 7.94
CA GLN A 184 12.94 0.31 8.49
C GLN A 184 12.89 0.16 9.99
N ALA A 185 13.92 -0.50 10.53
CA ALA A 185 14.15 -0.55 11.97
C ALA A 185 14.26 0.85 12.59
N ALA A 186 14.70 1.85 11.81
CA ALA A 186 14.72 3.24 12.25
C ALA A 186 13.30 3.73 12.59
N ASP A 187 12.28 3.34 11.83
CA ASP A 187 10.89 3.69 12.12
C ASP A 187 10.43 3.10 13.47
N LEU A 188 11.00 1.96 13.88
CA LEU A 188 10.86 1.38 15.22
C LEU A 188 11.75 2.04 16.28
N ALA A 189 12.96 2.48 15.95
CA ALA A 189 13.80 3.19 16.93
C ALA A 189 13.23 4.58 17.25
N TYR A 190 12.59 5.22 16.27
CA TYR A 190 11.74 6.39 16.50
C TYR A 190 10.52 6.06 17.37
N LEU A 191 10.18 4.77 17.57
CA LEU A 191 9.22 4.24 18.54
C LEU A 191 9.76 4.21 20.01
N GLU A 192 11.01 4.60 20.30
CA GLU A 192 11.46 4.61 21.70
C GLU A 192 12.00 5.93 22.24
N HIS A 193 12.53 6.83 21.41
CA HIS A 193 13.31 7.95 21.94
C HIS A 193 12.76 9.37 21.69
N LYS A 194 12.74 10.16 22.78
CA LYS A 194 12.63 11.63 22.83
C LYS A 194 13.96 12.36 22.49
N VAL A 195 15.01 11.67 22.06
CA VAL A 195 16.37 12.22 22.03
C VAL A 195 17.02 11.96 20.68
N ALA A 196 16.95 12.92 19.76
CA ALA A 196 17.61 12.78 18.47
C ALA A 196 18.00 14.14 17.86
N HIS A 197 18.82 14.92 18.56
CA HIS A 197 19.56 16.01 17.89
C HIS A 197 21.08 15.97 18.06
N ASN A 198 21.66 15.13 18.92
CA ASN A 198 23.12 15.05 19.09
C ASN A 198 23.58 13.59 19.31
N TRP A 199 23.89 12.83 18.26
CA TRP A 199 24.64 11.57 18.46
C TRP A 199 25.79 11.42 17.45
N PRO A 200 27.00 11.03 17.91
CA PRO A 200 28.14 10.74 17.04
C PRO A 200 27.88 9.51 16.14
N ASN A 201 28.44 9.54 14.92
CA ASN A 201 28.16 8.59 13.83
C ASN A 201 28.79 7.19 14.00
N ASP A 202 29.60 6.93 15.03
CA ASP A 202 30.58 5.83 14.94
C ASP A 202 30.19 4.51 15.63
N ASP A 203 29.01 4.41 16.27
CA ASP A 203 28.59 3.20 17.02
C ASP A 203 27.15 2.73 16.67
N VAL A 204 26.73 2.96 15.43
CA VAL A 204 25.33 2.89 15.02
C VAL A 204 24.80 1.46 14.88
N GLU A 205 25.61 0.47 14.54
CA GLU A 205 25.10 -0.87 14.18
C GLU A 205 24.73 -1.73 15.40
N THR A 206 25.59 -1.83 16.41
CA THR A 206 25.35 -2.66 17.61
C THR A 206 24.20 -2.13 18.46
N HIS A 207 24.06 -0.80 18.56
CA HIS A 207 22.94 -0.16 19.28
C HIS A 207 21.61 -0.25 18.53
N ARG A 208 21.64 -0.55 17.22
CA ARG A 208 20.42 -0.64 16.40
C ARG A 208 19.66 -1.93 16.64
N GLY A 209 20.35 -3.03 16.92
CA GLY A 209 19.74 -4.33 17.25
C GLY A 209 18.90 -4.25 18.52
N GLY A 210 19.52 -3.86 19.64
CA GLY A 210 18.82 -3.78 20.94
C GLY A 210 17.63 -2.82 20.96
N ARG A 211 17.71 -1.68 20.26
CA ARG A 211 16.57 -0.73 20.15
C ARG A 211 15.42 -1.30 19.32
N GLN A 212 15.74 -2.06 18.28
CA GLN A 212 14.72 -2.70 17.45
C GLN A 212 13.99 -3.80 18.23
N GLU A 213 14.72 -4.57 19.04
CA GLU A 213 14.17 -5.59 19.94
C GLU A 213 13.25 -4.97 20.99
N ALA A 214 13.73 -3.97 21.74
CA ALA A 214 12.93 -3.28 22.75
C ALA A 214 11.66 -2.63 22.16
N ALA A 215 11.78 -1.99 20.99
CA ALA A 215 10.63 -1.43 20.29
C ALA A 215 9.61 -2.50 19.87
N ALA A 216 10.08 -3.67 19.42
CA ALA A 216 9.22 -4.80 19.07
C ALA A 216 8.52 -5.40 20.30
N GLU A 217 9.24 -5.58 21.41
CA GLU A 217 8.67 -6.02 22.69
C GLU A 217 7.57 -5.08 23.18
N SER A 218 7.84 -3.76 23.15
CA SER A 218 6.85 -2.74 23.51
C SER A 218 5.61 -2.77 22.61
N LEU A 219 5.80 -2.97 21.30
CA LEU A 219 4.71 -3.17 20.34
C LEU A 219 3.87 -4.41 20.67
N PHE A 220 4.50 -5.57 20.88
CA PHE A 220 3.79 -6.81 21.18
C PHE A 220 3.11 -6.79 22.55
N THR A 221 3.66 -6.06 23.51
CA THR A 221 3.06 -5.86 24.83
C THR A 221 1.82 -4.99 24.75
N GLN A 222 1.88 -3.87 24.03
CA GLN A 222 0.74 -2.94 23.91
C GLN A 222 -0.33 -3.39 22.92
N CYS A 223 0.05 -4.16 21.91
CA CYS A 223 -0.86 -4.72 20.91
C CYS A 223 -1.01 -6.23 21.15
N ALA A 224 -1.87 -6.61 22.09
CA ALA A 224 -2.04 -8.01 22.53
C ALA A 224 -2.35 -9.00 21.39
N HIS A 225 -3.05 -8.53 20.34
CA HIS A 225 -3.40 -9.36 19.18
C HIS A 225 -2.33 -9.41 18.09
N LEU A 226 -1.27 -8.62 18.19
CA LEU A 226 -0.20 -8.58 17.22
C LEU A 226 0.62 -9.87 17.31
N CYS A 227 0.63 -10.63 16.22
CA CYS A 227 1.34 -11.90 16.06
C CYS A 227 2.62 -11.75 15.24
N GLU A 228 2.68 -10.77 14.33
CA GLU A 228 3.78 -10.60 13.40
C GLU A 228 4.15 -9.13 13.23
N LEU A 229 5.43 -8.82 13.41
CA LEU A 229 6.02 -7.53 13.06
C LEU A 229 7.02 -7.74 11.93
N TRP A 230 6.80 -7.07 10.80
CA TRP A 230 7.71 -7.11 9.66
C TRP A 230 8.47 -5.81 9.57
N VAL A 231 9.79 -5.90 9.47
CA VAL A 231 10.71 -4.77 9.30
C VAL A 231 11.34 -4.86 7.92
N GLY A 232 11.04 -3.88 7.08
CA GLY A 232 11.39 -3.91 5.67
C GLY A 232 10.71 -5.06 4.93
N THR A 233 11.43 -5.64 3.99
CA THR A 233 10.94 -6.75 3.16
C THR A 233 11.49 -8.10 3.57
N GLN A 234 12.35 -8.15 4.58
CA GLN A 234 13.22 -9.31 4.84
C GLN A 234 13.24 -9.77 6.30
N THR A 235 12.81 -8.96 7.25
CA THR A 235 12.96 -9.28 8.67
C THR A 235 11.59 -9.41 9.33
N LYS A 236 11.37 -10.50 10.04
CA LYS A 236 10.12 -10.83 10.74
C LYS A 236 10.40 -11.09 12.21
N ALA A 237 9.64 -10.44 13.09
CA ALA A 237 9.58 -10.71 14.52
C ALA A 237 8.25 -11.41 14.86
N ILE A 238 8.31 -12.41 15.75
CA ILE A 238 7.15 -13.14 16.27
C ILE A 238 7.30 -13.23 17.80
N PRO A 239 6.28 -12.87 18.59
CA PRO A 239 6.34 -12.99 20.04
C PRO A 239 6.01 -14.43 20.47
N SER A 240 6.79 -14.95 21.42
CA SER A 240 6.35 -15.97 22.37
C SER A 240 5.54 -15.30 23.47
N ARG A 241 4.47 -15.94 23.93
CA ARG A 241 3.65 -15.43 25.02
C ARG A 241 3.37 -16.53 26.03
N PHE A 242 3.31 -16.16 27.29
CA PHE A 242 2.77 -17.00 28.35
C PHE A 242 1.25 -17.15 28.22
N GLU A 243 0.66 -18.04 29.03
CA GLU A 243 -0.80 -18.28 29.02
C GLU A 243 -1.62 -17.02 29.38
N ASP A 244 -1.04 -16.10 30.14
CA ASP A 244 -1.66 -14.82 30.52
C ASP A 244 -1.58 -13.74 29.41
N GLY A 245 -0.90 -14.04 28.29
CA GLY A 245 -0.70 -13.14 27.15
C GLY A 245 0.53 -12.22 27.26
N THR A 246 1.25 -12.25 28.40
CA THR A 246 2.51 -11.52 28.59
C THR A 246 3.56 -12.01 27.59
N VAL A 247 4.32 -11.09 26.99
CA VAL A 247 5.39 -11.42 26.05
C VAL A 247 6.55 -12.02 26.83
N ASP A 248 6.96 -13.23 26.46
CA ASP A 248 8.11 -13.94 27.05
C ASP A 248 9.39 -13.60 26.28
N GLU A 249 9.38 -13.87 24.97
CA GLU A 249 10.52 -13.69 24.08
C GLU A 249 10.06 -13.20 22.71
N VAL A 250 10.92 -12.50 21.96
CA VAL A 250 10.68 -12.10 20.56
C VAL A 250 11.66 -12.80 19.64
N PHE A 251 11.15 -13.69 18.80
CA PHE A 251 11.95 -14.42 17.82
C PHE A 251 12.09 -13.64 16.52
N TRP A 252 13.32 -13.42 16.09
CA TRP A 252 13.64 -12.79 14.82
C TRP A 252 14.02 -13.82 13.76
N SER A 253 13.50 -13.64 12.56
CA SER A 253 13.81 -14.48 11.40
C SER A 253 13.96 -13.67 10.14
N PHE A 254 14.75 -14.18 9.19
CA PHE A 254 14.86 -13.63 7.85
C PHE A 254 13.88 -14.36 6.91
N GLY A 255 13.07 -13.61 6.18
CA GLY A 255 12.09 -14.13 5.23
C GLY A 255 11.52 -13.03 4.35
N HIS A 256 11.05 -13.37 3.16
CA HIS A 256 10.48 -12.38 2.26
C HIS A 256 9.03 -12.04 2.66
N ALA A 257 8.75 -10.76 2.92
CA ALA A 257 7.38 -10.27 3.10
C ALA A 257 6.53 -10.38 1.81
N LEU A 258 7.17 -10.71 0.67
CA LEU A 258 6.64 -10.61 -0.68
C LEU A 258 5.46 -11.55 -1.00
N ASP A 259 5.21 -12.59 -0.20
CA ASP A 259 4.05 -13.48 -0.42
C ASP A 259 2.69 -12.80 -0.16
N LEU A 260 2.67 -11.59 0.43
CA LEU A 260 1.42 -10.89 0.77
C LEU A 260 0.87 -9.99 -0.32
N ARG A 261 1.70 -9.56 -1.28
CA ARG A 261 1.21 -8.83 -2.47
C ARG A 261 0.37 -9.76 -3.37
N ASP A 262 0.54 -11.06 -3.20
CA ASP A 262 -0.04 -12.07 -4.06
C ASP A 262 -1.41 -12.59 -3.62
N GLY A 263 -1.87 -12.25 -2.41
CA GLY A 263 -3.14 -12.77 -1.88
C GLY A 263 -3.17 -14.30 -1.78
N SER A 264 -2.00 -14.96 -1.88
CA SER A 264 -1.85 -16.39 -1.73
C SER A 264 -2.00 -16.78 -0.26
N VAL A 265 -2.80 -17.82 -0.04
CA VAL A 265 -2.91 -18.52 1.24
C VAL A 265 -1.54 -19.18 1.53
N PRO A 266 -1.08 -19.28 2.79
CA PRO A 266 0.20 -19.91 3.12
C PRO A 266 0.26 -21.34 2.54
N GLY A 267 1.20 -21.61 1.61
CA GLY A 267 1.41 -22.95 1.05
C GLY A 267 1.86 -23.05 -0.42
N SER A 268 1.85 -21.97 -1.20
CA SER A 268 2.25 -22.03 -2.62
C SER A 268 3.72 -21.66 -2.85
N ARG A 269 4.54 -22.63 -3.27
CA ARG A 269 5.94 -22.40 -3.69
C ARG A 269 5.98 -21.76 -5.08
N VAL A 270 6.57 -20.57 -5.19
CA VAL A 270 6.91 -19.92 -6.47
C VAL A 270 8.40 -20.11 -6.77
N ARG A 271 8.74 -20.71 -7.93
CA ARG A 271 10.13 -20.73 -8.43
C ARG A 271 10.40 -19.41 -9.15
N MET A 272 11.38 -18.63 -8.67
CA MET A 272 11.85 -17.44 -9.38
C MET A 272 12.73 -17.84 -10.57
N ALA A 273 12.37 -17.38 -11.77
CA ALA A 273 13.20 -17.47 -12.96
C ALA A 273 14.18 -16.29 -13.04
N GLU A 274 15.38 -16.58 -13.51
CA GLU A 274 16.54 -15.69 -13.61
C GLU A 274 16.33 -14.57 -14.64
N ARG A 275 16.73 -13.34 -14.27
CA ARG A 275 16.41 -12.11 -15.02
C ARG A 275 17.59 -11.71 -15.91
N GLN A 276 17.51 -11.94 -17.22
CA GLN A 276 18.44 -11.34 -18.19
C GLN A 276 18.21 -9.81 -18.29
N LYS A 277 19.31 -9.05 -18.23
CA LYS A 277 19.31 -7.58 -18.44
C LYS A 277 19.40 -7.31 -19.95
N SER A 278 18.47 -6.51 -20.48
CA SER A 278 18.55 -5.92 -21.83
C SER A 278 18.46 -4.38 -21.73
N PRO A 279 19.26 -3.61 -22.51
CA PRO A 279 19.21 -2.16 -22.52
C PRO A 279 18.31 -1.64 -23.66
N LEU A 280 17.28 -0.87 -23.28
CA LEU A 280 16.51 0.17 -24.03
C LEU A 280 15.05 0.15 -23.53
N GLN A 281 14.67 1.15 -22.72
CA GLN A 281 13.34 1.25 -22.12
C GLN A 281 12.45 2.24 -22.88
N THR A 282 11.52 1.73 -23.68
CA THR A 282 10.22 2.37 -23.95
C THR A 282 9.22 1.76 -22.96
N ARG A 283 8.49 2.58 -22.18
CA ARG A 283 7.64 2.08 -21.08
C ARG A 283 6.24 1.72 -21.59
N GLU A 284 6.01 0.41 -21.66
CA GLU A 284 4.78 -0.26 -22.09
C GLU A 284 3.78 -0.50 -20.93
N THR A 285 2.50 -0.69 -21.28
CA THR A 285 1.54 -1.44 -20.45
C THR A 285 2.10 -2.85 -20.28
N LYS A 286 2.54 -3.21 -19.07
CA LYS A 286 3.03 -4.57 -18.83
C LYS A 286 1.89 -5.46 -18.39
N VAL A 287 1.65 -6.45 -19.23
CA VAL A 287 0.69 -7.52 -19.00
C VAL A 287 1.53 -8.75 -18.63
N TYR A 288 1.26 -9.34 -17.47
CA TYR A 288 2.00 -10.50 -16.98
C TYR A 288 1.11 -11.75 -17.12
N GLU A 289 1.54 -12.70 -17.95
CA GLU A 289 0.96 -14.03 -18.07
C GLU A 289 1.58 -15.00 -17.06
N ASP A 290 0.73 -15.79 -16.40
CA ASP A 290 1.14 -16.91 -15.57
C ASP A 290 1.42 -18.16 -16.44
N VAL A 291 2.10 -19.16 -15.89
CA VAL A 291 2.56 -20.41 -16.52
C VAL A 291 1.40 -21.26 -17.11
N GLY A 292 0.14 -20.89 -16.85
CA GLY A 292 -1.07 -21.49 -17.44
C GLY A 292 -1.75 -20.67 -18.55
N GLY A 293 -1.09 -19.67 -19.13
CA GLY A 293 -1.63 -18.85 -20.23
C GLY A 293 -2.81 -17.96 -19.83
N ARG A 294 -2.92 -17.59 -18.55
CA ARG A 294 -4.02 -16.76 -18.02
C ARG A 294 -3.48 -15.49 -17.38
N LEU A 295 -4.06 -14.36 -17.78
CA LEU A 295 -3.77 -13.04 -17.23
C LEU A 295 -4.40 -12.87 -15.85
N ARG A 296 -3.56 -12.79 -14.81
CA ARG A 296 -4.01 -12.55 -13.42
C ARG A 296 -3.65 -11.16 -12.89
N THR A 297 -2.64 -10.53 -13.47
CA THR A 297 -2.09 -9.25 -13.01
C THR A 297 -1.97 -8.26 -14.15
N VAL A 298 -2.56 -7.07 -13.98
CA VAL A 298 -2.43 -5.96 -14.94
C VAL A 298 -1.87 -4.75 -14.23
N MET A 299 -0.84 -4.15 -14.84
CA MET A 299 -0.31 -2.85 -14.44
C MET A 299 -0.70 -1.80 -15.46
N VAL A 300 -1.60 -0.91 -15.06
CA VAL A 300 -1.95 0.28 -15.82
C VAL A 300 -1.15 1.45 -15.29
N GLN A 301 -0.14 1.86 -16.07
CA GLN A 301 0.63 3.06 -15.80
C GLN A 301 0.58 3.99 -17.01
N VAL A 302 -0.13 5.11 -16.90
CA VAL A 302 -0.16 6.13 -17.96
C VAL A 302 1.05 7.08 -17.77
N PRO A 303 1.99 7.13 -18.73
CA PRO A 303 3.17 7.99 -18.63
C PRO A 303 2.79 9.48 -18.74
N ILE A 304 3.65 10.33 -18.19
CA ILE A 304 3.48 11.80 -18.19
C ILE A 304 4.11 12.44 -19.44
N SER A 305 4.89 11.68 -20.23
CA SER A 305 5.61 12.15 -21.42
C SER A 305 5.13 11.48 -22.70
N ASN A 306 5.12 12.25 -23.80
CA ASN A 306 4.71 11.92 -25.18
C ASN A 306 4.81 10.44 -25.56
N VAL A 307 3.66 9.77 -25.69
CA VAL A 307 3.56 8.46 -26.37
C VAL A 307 2.55 8.61 -27.50
N HIS A 308 3.07 8.68 -28.73
CA HIS A 308 2.37 8.17 -29.90
C HIS A 308 2.50 6.64 -29.87
N HIS A 309 1.39 5.95 -30.10
CA HIS A 309 1.23 4.48 -30.14
C HIS A 309 1.10 3.75 -28.79
N VAL A 310 -0.15 3.43 -28.44
CA VAL A 310 -0.49 2.28 -27.60
C VAL A 310 -1.03 1.21 -28.56
N TYR A 311 -0.30 0.10 -28.71
CA TYR A 311 -0.84 -1.11 -29.34
C TYR A 311 -1.30 -2.04 -28.23
N THR A 312 -2.60 -2.28 -28.14
CA THR A 312 -3.14 -3.40 -27.38
C THR A 312 -3.17 -4.59 -28.35
N LYS A 313 -2.11 -5.41 -28.36
CA LYS A 313 -2.16 -6.72 -29.03
C LYS A 313 -2.74 -7.71 -28.03
N ILE A 314 -4.06 -7.91 -28.09
CA ILE A 314 -4.72 -9.03 -27.41
C ILE A 314 -4.52 -10.22 -28.36
N GLY A 315 -3.74 -11.20 -27.93
CA GLY A 315 -3.59 -12.45 -28.69
C GLY A 315 -4.91 -13.20 -28.65
N GLU A 316 -5.51 -13.40 -29.81
CA GLU A 316 -6.51 -14.44 -30.01
C GLU A 316 -5.77 -15.79 -29.99
N SER A 317 -6.20 -16.68 -29.10
CA SER A 317 -5.88 -18.11 -29.12
C SER A 317 -6.99 -18.88 -29.82
#